data_AF-W4QAN8-F1
#
_entry.id   AF-W4QAN8-F1
#
_cell.length_a   1.000
_cell.length_b   1.000
_cell.length_c   1.000
_cell.angle_alpha   90.00
_cell.angle_beta   90.00
_cell.angle_gamma   90.00
#
_symmetry.space_group_name_H-M   'P 1'
#
loop_
_entity.id
_entity.type
_entity.pdbx_description
1 polymer ?
#
loop_
_entity_poly.entity_id
_entity_poly.type
_entity_poly.pdbx_seq_one_letter_code
_entity_poly.pdbx_strand_id
1 'polypeptide(L)' 'MKKQDILNELKNRKLDDIVELIEDAESGDLEELEVVQSVGLLYDQTLNQEVIHLLKELGVTIIYIKDEE' A
#
# COMPACT_ATOMS: atom_id res chain seq x y z
N MET A 1 -5.11 3.13 11.69
CA MET A 1 -5.68 1.81 12.06
C MET A 1 -4.56 0.91 12.54
N LYS A 2 -4.83 -0.22 13.19
CA LYS A 2 -3.77 -1.21 13.43
C LYS A 2 -3.57 -2.05 12.16
N LYS A 3 -2.35 -2.53 11.92
CA LYS A 3 -2.02 -3.41 10.78
C LYS A 3 -3.05 -4.52 10.56
N GLN A 4 -3.43 -5.24 11.61
CA GLN A 4 -4.38 -6.35 11.50
C GLN A 4 -5.76 -5.91 10.99
N ASP A 5 -6.21 -4.71 11.38
CA ASP A 5 -7.49 -4.16 10.91
C ASP A 5 -7.41 -3.81 9.42
N ILE A 6 -6.26 -3.27 8.97
CA ILE A 6 -5.99 -2.97 7.55
C ILE A 6 -6.00 -4.27 6.73
N LEU A 7 -5.26 -5.29 7.17
CA LEU A 7 -5.21 -6.59 6.48
C LEU A 7 -6.58 -7.27 6.38
N ASN A 8 -7.40 -7.19 7.45
CA ASN A 8 -8.75 -7.74 7.43
C ASN A 8 -9.63 -7.00 6.41
N GLU A 9 -9.54 -5.65 6.36
CA GLU A 9 -10.30 -4.85 5.40
C GLU A 9 -9.89 -5.16 3.95
N LEU A 10 -8.59 -5.29 3.68
CA LEU A 10 -8.09 -5.68 2.35
C LEU A 10 -8.60 -7.06 1.92
N LYS A 11 -8.51 -8.06 2.81
CA LYS A 11 -9.02 -9.42 2.54
C LYS A 11 -10.54 -9.45 2.31
N ASN A 12 -11.31 -8.69 3.09
CA ASN A 12 -12.76 -8.58 2.91
C ASN A 12 -13.13 -7.97 1.54
N ARG A 13 -12.30 -7.05 1.05
CA ARG A 13 -12.45 -6.41 -0.27
C ARG A 13 -11.81 -7.20 -1.41
N LYS A 14 -11.22 -8.37 -1.14
CA LYS A 14 -10.49 -9.21 -2.11
C LYS A 14 -9.35 -8.45 -2.80
N LEU A 15 -8.66 -7.62 -2.04
CA LEU A 15 -7.48 -6.87 -2.47
C LEU A 15 -6.22 -7.68 -2.11
N ASP A 16 -6.18 -8.95 -2.56
CA ASP A 16 -5.12 -9.90 -2.20
C ASP A 16 -3.74 -9.42 -2.69
N ASP A 17 -3.68 -8.77 -3.86
CA ASP A 17 -2.46 -8.16 -4.40
C ASP A 17 -1.84 -7.13 -3.42
N ILE A 18 -2.69 -6.38 -2.72
CA ILE A 18 -2.23 -5.37 -1.74
C ILE A 18 -1.80 -6.03 -0.43
N VAL A 19 -2.42 -7.16 -0.08
CA VAL A 19 -1.97 -7.97 1.05
C VAL A 19 -0.57 -8.51 0.79
N GLU A 20 -0.32 -9.04 -0.42
CA GLU A 20 0.99 -9.54 -0.83
C GLU A 20 2.05 -8.43 -0.80
N LEU A 21 1.75 -7.21 -1.31
CA LEU A 21 2.66 -6.07 -1.19
C LEU A 21 3.05 -5.73 0.25
N ILE A 22 2.12 -5.86 1.20
CA ILE A 22 2.42 -5.63 2.62
C ILE A 22 3.29 -6.77 3.16
N GLU A 23 3.01 -8.02 2.79
CA GLU A 23 3.81 -9.18 3.22
C GLU A 23 5.25 -9.11 2.68
N ASP A 24 5.44 -8.70 1.41
CA ASP A 24 6.75 -8.46 0.80
C ASP A 24 7.49 -7.31 1.48
N ALA A 25 6.80 -6.24 1.86
CA ALA A 25 7.38 -5.16 2.65
C ALA A 25 7.85 -5.62 4.03
N GLU A 26 7.11 -6.55 4.65
CA GLU A 26 7.47 -7.09 5.96
C GLU A 26 8.65 -8.05 5.93
N SER A 27 8.77 -8.86 4.87
CA SER A 27 9.95 -9.70 4.67
C SER A 27 11.18 -8.90 4.27
N GLY A 28 10.99 -7.65 3.82
CA GLY A 28 12.04 -6.79 3.27
C GLY A 28 12.32 -7.04 1.79
N ASP A 29 11.46 -7.81 1.12
CA ASP A 29 11.55 -8.09 -0.31
C ASP A 29 11.00 -6.92 -1.17
N LEU A 30 10.26 -5.98 -0.55
CA LEU A 30 9.84 -4.73 -1.17
C LEU A 30 10.54 -3.53 -0.50
N GLU A 31 11.45 -2.88 -1.23
CA GLU A 31 12.18 -1.69 -0.74
C GLU A 31 11.58 -0.37 -1.26
N GLU A 32 11.02 -0.36 -2.47
CA GLU A 32 10.50 0.83 -3.13
C GLU A 32 9.16 0.53 -3.82
N LEU A 33 8.23 1.47 -3.76
CA LEU A 33 6.94 1.37 -4.45
C LEU A 33 6.61 2.68 -5.17
N GLU A 34 6.41 2.57 -6.48
CA GLU A 34 5.95 3.68 -7.31
C GLU A 34 4.42 3.81 -7.24
N VAL A 35 3.94 5.03 -7.01
CA VAL A 35 2.52 5.33 -6.88
C VAL A 35 2.18 6.53 -7.75
N VAL A 36 1.20 6.37 -8.64
CA VAL A 36 0.72 7.47 -9.47
C VAL A 36 0.02 8.52 -8.59
N GLN A 37 0.49 9.76 -8.63
CA GLN A 37 0.05 10.84 -7.73
C GLN A 37 -1.44 11.18 -7.88
N SER A 38 -1.99 11.07 -9.10
CA SER A 38 -3.40 11.34 -9.42
C SER A 38 -4.36 10.26 -8.90
N VAL A 39 -3.89 9.01 -8.80
CA VAL A 39 -4.74 7.84 -8.53
C VAL A 39 -4.53 7.28 -7.11
N GLY A 40 -3.28 7.19 -6.67
CA GLY A 40 -2.90 6.45 -5.46
C GLY A 40 -2.76 4.95 -5.71
N LEU A 41 -2.61 4.18 -4.62
CA LEU A 41 -2.56 2.71 -4.63
C LEU A 41 -3.98 2.10 -4.62
N LEU A 42 -4.92 2.77 -3.96
CA LEU A 42 -6.31 2.33 -3.80
C LEU A 42 -7.29 3.47 -4.07
N TYR A 43 -8.46 3.13 -4.64
CA TYR A 43 -9.53 4.11 -4.90
C TYR A 43 -10.11 4.69 -3.61
N ASP A 44 -10.29 3.85 -2.57
CA ASP A 44 -10.71 4.31 -1.25
C ASP A 44 -9.59 5.12 -0.61
N GLN A 45 -9.78 6.43 -0.53
CA GLN A 45 -8.75 7.37 -0.07
C GLN A 45 -8.31 7.11 1.38
N THR A 46 -9.23 6.67 2.25
CA THR A 46 -8.87 6.38 3.64
C THR A 46 -7.99 5.14 3.70
N LEU A 47 -8.44 4.05 3.07
CA LEU A 47 -7.68 2.80 3.06
C LEU A 47 -6.34 2.97 2.32
N ASN A 48 -6.31 3.75 1.25
CA ASN A 48 -5.10 4.12 0.52
C ASN A 48 -4.06 4.77 1.43
N GLN A 49 -4.45 5.80 2.19
CA GLN A 49 -3.51 6.49 3.08
C GLN A 49 -3.02 5.59 4.21
N GLU A 50 -3.88 4.75 4.77
CA GLU A 50 -3.52 3.80 5.82
C GLU A 50 -2.53 2.74 5.32
N VAL A 51 -2.72 2.21 4.11
CA VAL A 51 -1.79 1.24 3.50
C VAL A 51 -0.45 1.90 3.15
N ILE A 52 -0.49 3.08 2.52
CA ILE A 52 0.74 3.84 2.19
C ILE A 52 1.53 4.17 3.47
N HIS A 53 0.84 4.51 4.55
CA HIS A 53 1.49 4.78 5.83
C HIS A 53 2.14 3.52 6.40
N LEU A 54 1.41 2.39 6.42
CA LEU A 54 1.94 1.11 6.87
C LEU A 54 3.18 0.68 6.07
N LEU A 55 3.16 0.78 4.74
CA LEU A 55 4.31 0.45 3.90
C LEU A 55 5.53 1.30 4.25
N LYS A 56 5.35 2.61 4.52
CA LYS A 56 6.45 3.47 4.99
C LYS A 56 6.98 3.07 6.36
N GLU A 57 6.11 2.67 7.29
CA GLU A 57 6.52 2.17 8.60
C GLU A 57 7.33 0.86 8.49
N LEU A 58 7.03 0.04 7.49
CA LEU A 58 7.77 -1.19 7.16
C LEU A 58 9.10 -0.94 6.44
N GLY A 59 9.41 0.31 6.10
CA GLY A 59 10.68 0.70 5.47
C GLY A 59 10.61 0.87 3.95
N VAL A 60 9.43 0.75 3.34
CA VAL A 60 9.25 0.97 1.90
C VAL A 60 9.32 2.45 1.57
N THR A 61 10.13 2.80 0.57
CA THR A 61 10.18 4.15 0.01
C THR A 61 9.09 4.34 -1.03
N ILE A 62 8.16 5.27 -0.79
CA ILE A 62 7.08 5.57 -1.74
C ILE A 62 7.51 6.67 -2.70
N ILE A 63 7.56 6.34 -3.99
CA ILE A 63 7.95 7.25 -5.07
C ILE A 63 6.68 7.70 -5.80
N TYR A 64 6.33 8.98 -5.71
CA TYR A 64 5.17 9.50 -6.41
C TYR A 64 5.54 9.89 -7.84
N ILE A 65 4.98 9.18 -8.81
CA ILE A 65 5.13 9.48 -10.23
C ILE A 65 3.93 10.26 -10.74
N LYS A 66 4.14 11.13 -11.73
CA LYS A 66 3.03 11.75 -12.46
C LYS A 66 2.48 10.72 -13.45
N ASP A 67 1.18 10.78 -13.73
CA ASP A 67 0.63 10.09 -14.90
C ASP A 67 1.43 10.55 -16.13
N GLU A 68 2.22 9.66 -16.72
CA GLU A 68 2.80 9.89 -18.04
C GLU A 68 1.71 9.50 -19.06
N GLU A 69 1.26 10.49 -19.83
CA GLU A 69 0.18 10.38 -20.85
C GLU A 69 0.35 9.20 -21.83
#